data_AF-A0A512J356-F1
#
_entry.id   AF-A0A512J356-F1
#
_cell.length_a   1.000
_cell.length_b   1.000
_cell.length_c   1.000
_cell.angle_alpha   90.00
_cell.angle_beta   90.00
_cell.angle_gamma   90.00
#
_symmetry.space_group_name_H-M   'P 1'
#
loop_
_entity.id
_entity.type
_entity.pdbx_description
1 polymer ?
#
loop_
_entity_poly.entity_id
_entity_poly.type
_entity_poly.pdbx_seq_one_letter_code
_entity_poly.pdbx_strand_id
1 'polypeptide(L)'
;MAQLCCYAARLLFLPPCSPDFDPIEMAFAKLKALLRKAATRTVVGLWSAIGRLIDAITPDECANFFAAAGDEPNENQYALTSGHLL
;
A
#
# COMPACT_ATOMS: atom_id res chain seq x y z
N MET A 1 -7.70 -4.37 -26.72
CA MET A 1 -8.21 -5.15 -25.58
C MET A 1 -7.09 -5.22 -24.56
N ALA A 2 -7.15 -4.72 -23.34
CA ALA A 2 -8.29 -4.34 -22.53
C ALA A 2 -7.80 -3.51 -21.32
N GLN A 3 -8.74 -2.79 -20.70
CA GLN A 3 -8.76 -2.49 -19.26
C GLN A 3 -7.71 -1.53 -18.68
N LEU A 4 -7.65 -0.28 -19.16
CA LEU A 4 -7.20 0.85 -18.31
C LEU A 4 -8.21 2.01 -18.25
N CYS A 5 -9.34 1.93 -18.98
CA CYS A 5 -10.26 3.06 -19.15
C CYS A 5 -11.30 3.23 -18.01
N CYS A 6 -11.46 2.25 -17.11
CA CYS A 6 -12.53 2.29 -16.09
C CYS A 6 -12.07 2.55 -14.65
N TYR A 7 -10.78 2.80 -14.42
CA TYR A 7 -10.30 3.29 -13.13
C TYR A 7 -9.55 4.57 -13.42
N ALA A 8 -9.96 5.70 -12.83
CA ALA A 8 -9.24 6.96 -12.90
C ALA A 8 -7.91 6.87 -12.14
N ALA A 9 -7.02 5.96 -12.55
CA ALA A 9 -5.70 5.79 -12.01
C ALA A 9 -4.80 6.86 -12.64
N ARG A 10 -4.30 7.79 -11.82
CA ARG A 10 -3.28 8.75 -12.24
C ARG A 10 -1.91 8.17 -11.96
N LEU A 11 -1.02 8.27 -12.94
CA LEU A 11 0.39 7.93 -12.79
C LEU A 11 1.05 9.02 -11.92
N LEU A 12 1.48 8.69 -10.71
CA LEU A 12 2.30 9.57 -9.88
C LEU A 12 3.76 9.24 -10.11
N PHE A 13 4.54 10.23 -10.55
CA PHE A 13 5.97 10.06 -10.78
C PHE A 13 6.68 10.12 -9.43
N LEU A 14 7.17 8.98 -8.95
CA LEU A 14 7.98 8.95 -7.73
C LEU A 14 9.34 9.59 -8.04
N PRO A 15 9.80 10.61 -7.28
CA PRO A 15 11.17 11.09 -7.39
C PRO A 15 12.16 9.94 -7.13
N PRO A 16 13.40 10.00 -7.64
CA PRO A 16 14.37 8.92 -7.54
C PRO A 16 14.50 8.41 -6.10
N CYS A 17 14.39 7.08 -5.96
CA CYS A 17 14.07 6.34 -4.76
C CYS A 17 14.72 6.90 -3.48
N SER A 18 13.88 7.33 -2.54
CA SER A 18 14.26 7.54 -1.14
C SER A 18 14.69 6.18 -0.56
N PRO A 19 15.91 6.05 -0.03
CA PRO A 19 16.49 4.74 0.25
C PRO A 19 15.88 3.98 1.44
N ASP A 20 14.89 4.52 2.17
CA ASP A 20 14.55 3.95 3.48
C ASP A 20 13.06 3.69 3.80
N PHE A 21 12.06 4.32 3.16
CA PHE A 21 10.66 4.13 3.61
C PHE A 21 9.60 4.28 2.50
N ASP A 22 9.49 3.27 1.63
CA ASP A 22 8.24 3.10 0.86
C ASP A 22 7.16 2.49 1.77
N PRO A 23 5.92 3.01 1.77
CA PRO A 23 4.84 2.54 2.66
C PRO A 23 4.53 1.05 2.46
N ILE A 24 4.78 0.54 1.25
CA ILE A 24 4.66 -0.89 0.93
C ILE A 24 5.67 -1.74 1.71
N GLU A 25 6.91 -1.28 1.90
CA GLU A 25 7.94 -2.01 2.62
C GLU A 25 7.60 -2.15 4.11
N MET A 26 6.96 -1.14 4.71
CA MET A 26 6.48 -1.20 6.09
C MET A 26 5.40 -2.28 6.27
N ALA A 27 4.43 -2.33 5.36
CA ALA A 27 3.40 -3.36 5.36
C ALA A 27 4.01 -4.77 5.16
N PHE A 28 4.95 -4.92 4.21
CA PHE A 28 5.66 -6.18 3.99
C PHE A 28 6.55 -6.58 5.17
N ALA A 29 7.17 -5.63 5.88
CA ALA A 29 7.95 -5.92 7.08
C ALA A 29 7.09 -6.54 8.18
N LYS A 30 5.90 -5.97 8.43
CA LYS A 30 4.93 -6.53 9.39
C LYS A 30 4.46 -7.92 8.96
N LEU A 31 4.09 -8.10 7.69
CA LEU A 31 3.67 -9.40 7.16
C LEU A 31 4.79 -10.46 7.30
N LYS A 32 6.04 -10.11 6.96
CA LYS A 32 7.22 -10.98 7.14
C LYS A 32 7.39 -11.38 8.60
N ALA A 33 7.20 -10.45 9.55
CA ALA A 33 7.27 -10.76 10.98
C ALA A 33 6.17 -11.73 11.43
N LEU A 34 4.93 -11.54 10.98
CA LEU A 34 3.81 -12.42 11.28
C LEU A 34 4.01 -13.83 10.69
N LEU A 35 4.53 -13.93 9.46
CA LEU A 35 4.83 -15.21 8.82
C LEU A 35 5.95 -15.96 9.55
N ARG A 36 7.00 -15.26 9.98
CA ARG A 36 8.08 -15.85 10.81
C ARG A 36 7.54 -16.40 12.13
N LYS A 37 6.58 -15.69 12.76
CA LYS A 37 5.90 -16.15 13.97
C LYS A 37 5.00 -17.37 13.71
N ALA A 38 4.32 -17.42 12.56
CA ALA A 38 3.47 -18.56 12.18
C ALA A 38 4.26 -19.84 11.88
N ALA A 39 5.55 -19.71 11.52
CA ALA A 39 6.51 -20.80 11.36
C ALA A 39 6.07 -21.95 10.41
N THR A 40 5.18 -21.68 9.45
CA THR A 40 4.67 -22.68 8.50
C THR A 40 5.79 -23.20 7.58
N ARG A 41 5.89 -24.52 7.43
CA ARG A 41 6.95 -25.18 6.63
C ARG A 41 6.46 -25.80 5.31
N THR A 42 5.23 -25.51 4.92
CA THR A 42 4.64 -26.00 3.67
C THR A 42 4.17 -24.84 2.81
N VAL A 43 4.26 -24.99 1.48
CA VAL A 43 3.82 -23.96 0.52
C VAL A 43 2.32 -23.67 0.68
N VAL A 44 1.50 -24.72 0.79
CA VAL A 44 0.04 -24.58 0.99
C VAL A 44 -0.26 -23.84 2.30
N GLY A 45 0.42 -24.24 3.39
CA GLY A 45 0.22 -23.58 4.68
C GLY A 45 0.71 -22.14 4.70
N LEU A 46 1.74 -21.81 3.90
CA LEU A 46 2.21 -20.44 3.73
C LEU A 46 1.14 -19.58 3.05
N TRP A 47 0.55 -20.06 1.95
CA TRP A 47 -0.54 -19.35 1.27
C TRP A 47 -1.74 -19.12 2.18
N SER A 48 -2.17 -20.14 2.94
CA SER A 48 -3.25 -19.99 3.91
C SER A 48 -2.90 -19.03 5.05
N ALA A 49 -1.62 -19.01 5.49
CA ALA A 49 -1.16 -18.07 6.50
C ALA A 49 -1.15 -16.63 5.97
N ILE A 50 -0.67 -16.40 4.74
CA ILE A 50 -0.70 -15.08 4.09
C ILE A 50 -2.13 -14.55 4.04
N GLY A 51 -3.09 -15.36 3.55
CA GLY A 51 -4.49 -14.94 3.46
C GLY A 51 -5.06 -14.47 4.80
N ARG A 52 -4.80 -15.21 5.89
CA ARG A 52 -5.27 -14.82 7.24
C ARG A 52 -4.52 -13.64 7.85
N LEU A 53 -3.22 -13.50 7.56
CA LEU A 53 -2.36 -12.51 8.20
C LEU A 53 -2.42 -11.14 7.53
N ILE A 54 -2.82 -11.08 6.26
CA ILE A 54 -3.08 -9.80 5.57
C ILE A 54 -4.23 -9.05 6.27
N ASP A 55 -5.26 -9.75 6.73
CA ASP A 55 -6.38 -9.15 7.48
C ASP A 55 -5.95 -8.53 8.84
N ALA A 56 -4.75 -8.85 9.32
CA ALA A 56 -4.18 -8.26 10.54
C ALA A 56 -3.54 -6.88 10.31
N ILE A 57 -3.50 -6.39 9.07
CA ILE A 57 -3.08 -5.04 8.70
C ILE A 57 -4.34 -4.19 8.57
N THR A 58 -4.55 -3.26 9.49
CA THR A 58 -5.79 -2.47 9.51
C THR A 58 -5.69 -1.24 8.59
N PRO A 59 -6.83 -0.66 8.16
CA PRO A 59 -6.82 0.59 7.39
C PRO A 59 -6.10 1.74 8.11
N ASP A 60 -6.24 1.83 9.44
CA ASP A 60 -5.56 2.85 10.25
C ASP A 60 -4.05 2.65 10.25
N GLU A 61 -3.57 1.39 10.31
CA GLU A 61 -2.14 1.10 10.19
C GLU A 61 -1.62 1.41 8.80
N CYS A 62 -2.39 1.16 7.75
CA CYS A 62 -2.03 1.57 6.39
C CYS A 62 -1.86 3.08 6.31
N ALA A 63 -2.79 3.87 6.86
CA ALA A 63 -2.67 5.32 6.93
C ALA A 63 -1.39 5.75 7.67
N ASN A 64 -1.04 5.06 8.77
CA ASN A 64 0.20 5.30 9.50
C ASN A 64 1.46 4.96 8.68
N PHE A 65 1.42 3.96 7.81
CA PHE A 65 2.55 3.64 6.91
C PHE A 65 2.77 4.74 5.88
N PHE A 66 1.70 5.29 5.30
CA PHE A 66 1.78 6.44 4.38
C PHE A 66 2.31 7.68 5.09
N ALA A 67 1.77 8.01 6.27
CA ALA A 67 2.26 9.13 7.07
C ALA A 67 3.74 8.98 7.46
N ALA A 68 4.17 7.76 7.83
CA ALA A 68 5.57 7.48 8.16
C ALA A 68 6.51 7.55 6.94
N ALA A 69 6.01 7.29 5.74
CA ALA A 69 6.73 7.44 4.48
C ALA A 69 6.80 8.90 3.99
N GLY A 70 6.12 9.84 4.67
CA GLY A 70 6.01 11.23 4.24
C GLY A 70 4.94 11.47 3.16
N ASP A 71 4.16 10.45 2.83
CA ASP A 71 2.95 10.55 2.02
C ASP A 71 1.80 11.03 2.93
N GLU A 72 1.81 12.31 3.28
CA GLU A 72 0.66 12.96 3.90
C GLU A 72 -0.56 12.81 2.96
N PRO A 73 -1.73 12.37 3.45
CA PRO A 73 -2.95 12.33 2.64
C PRO A 73 -3.37 13.77 2.32
N ASN A 74 -2.84 14.30 1.24
CA ASN A 74 -3.15 15.64 0.80
C ASN A 74 -4.59 15.69 0.29
N GLU A 75 -5.50 16.29 1.08
CA GLU A 75 -6.87 16.63 0.66
C GLU A 75 -6.91 17.42 -0.67
N ASN A 76 -5.80 18.05 -1.08
CA ASN A 76 -5.71 18.83 -2.32
C ASN A 76 -5.49 18.00 -3.59
N GLN A 77 -5.28 16.68 -3.50
CA GLN A 77 -5.11 15.87 -4.72
C GLN A 77 -6.45 15.49 -5.38
N TYR A 78 -7.57 15.58 -4.64
CA TYR A 78 -8.92 15.45 -5.17
C TYR A 78 -9.54 16.78 -5.65
N ALA A 79 -8.97 17.92 -5.22
CA ALA A 79 -9.49 19.25 -5.55
C ALA A 79 -9.14 19.73 -6.98
N LEU A 80 -8.11 19.18 -7.63
CA LEU A 80 -7.70 19.59 -8.98
C LEU A 80 -8.61 19.05 -10.11
N THR A 81 -9.74 18.42 -9.77
CA THR A 81 -10.76 17.95 -10.75
C THR A 81 -12.10 18.68 -10.65
N SER A 82 -12.20 19.76 -9.89
CA SER A 82 -13.39 20.61 -9.90
C SER A 82 -13.01 22.09 -10.02
N GLY A 83 -13.04 22.58 -11.27
CA GLY A 83 -13.27 24.01 -11.55
C GLY A 83 -12.06 24.81 -12.00
N HIS A 84 -11.70 24.71 -13.28
CA HIS A 84 -11.28 25.90 -14.03
C HIS A 84 -11.56 25.73 -15.53
N LEU A 85 -12.77 26.13 -15.92
CA LEU A 85 -13.16 26.43 -17.29
C LEU A 85 -13.85 27.78 -17.23
N LEU A 86 -13.03 28.84 -17.15
CA LEU A 86 -13.28 30.19 -17.65
C LEU A 86 -11.93 30.81 -18.02
#